data_AF-A0A0M8ZQ95-F1
#
_entry.id   AF-A0A0M8ZQ95-F1
#
_cell.length_a   1.000
_cell.length_b   1.000
_cell.length_c   1.000
_cell.angle_alpha   90.00
_cell.angle_beta   90.00
_cell.angle_gamma   90.00
#
_symmetry.space_group_name_H-M   'P 1'
#
loop_
_entity.id
_entity.type
_entity.pdbx_description
1 polymer ?
#
loop_
_entity_poly.entity_id
_entity_poly.type
_entity_poly.pdbx_seq_one_letter_code
_entity_poly.pdbx_strand_id
1 'polypeptide(L)'
;MPNIVSGNANAPVIMIGEKASDMIKEFWTKDNSEFSIHIMGHSTNHIGSLTPTFIVNETVWYTEKQLYNVYDILNYTIFGKGRLTVLSSLETLGYVNTKYANASDDFPDLGLYSFVGSFNTDNGRNLWRVLGLKRETYEALFNKRDENGTNSWTVLPMLLRPKSRGVIELRSDDPFDHPLIYPNYLDHPLDVATLVEAMKFIIELSKTAPLKRYGSEVNPIPFPGCENTPEWALPRIQRLWWILSFEYTE
;
A
#
# COMPACT_ATOMS: atom_id res chain seq x y z
N MET A 1 1.88 21.33 29.88
CA MET A 1 2.36 20.32 28.92
C MET A 1 2.12 20.89 27.52
N PRO A 2 3.10 20.94 26.61
CA PRO A 2 2.78 21.28 25.24
C PRO A 2 2.00 20.11 24.62
N ASN A 3 0.94 20.42 23.90
CA ASN A 3 0.17 19.45 23.13
C ASN A 3 1.01 19.02 21.93
N ILE A 4 1.66 17.85 22.02
CA ILE A 4 2.31 17.23 20.87
C ILE A 4 1.21 16.66 19.98
N VAL A 5 0.90 17.37 18.89
CA VAL A 5 0.18 16.81 17.75
C VAL A 5 1.15 16.75 16.58
N SER A 6 1.69 15.56 16.32
CA SER A 6 2.15 15.18 14.99
C SER A 6 2.18 13.65 14.84
N GLY A 7 1.24 13.13 14.04
CA GLY A 7 1.33 11.79 13.46
C GLY A 7 2.35 11.81 12.32
N ASN A 8 3.63 11.88 12.65
CA ASN A 8 4.75 11.84 11.72
C ASN A 8 5.84 10.95 12.32
N ALA A 9 6.60 10.23 11.50
CA ALA A 9 7.77 9.42 11.91
C ALA A 9 8.82 10.21 12.71
N ASN A 10 8.76 11.54 12.69
CA ASN A 10 9.59 12.43 13.51
C ASN A 10 9.16 12.51 14.99
N ALA A 11 7.91 12.18 15.33
CA ALA A 11 7.47 12.16 16.73
C ALA A 11 8.23 11.11 17.57
N PRO A 12 8.46 9.87 17.06
CA PRO A 12 9.42 8.94 17.64
C PRO A 12 10.79 9.55 17.91
N VAL A 13 11.37 10.32 16.98
CA VAL A 13 12.70 10.95 17.14
C VAL A 13 12.72 11.90 18.33
N ILE A 14 11.69 12.74 18.47
CA ILE A 14 11.58 13.69 19.59
C ILE A 14 11.41 12.94 20.93
N MET A 15 10.57 11.90 20.97
CA MET A 15 10.38 11.08 22.17
C MET A 15 11.64 10.30 22.56
N ILE A 16 12.41 9.82 21.57
CA ILE A 16 13.71 9.18 21.79
C ILE A 16 14.70 10.19 22.35
N GLY A 17 14.78 11.40 21.78
CA GLY A 17 15.63 12.49 22.28
C GLY A 17 15.29 12.90 23.72
N GLU A 18 14.00 12.98 24.06
CA GLU A 18 13.54 13.25 25.42
C GLU A 18 13.94 12.12 26.39
N LYS A 19 13.70 10.85 26.01
CA LYS A 19 14.09 9.69 26.82
C LYS A 19 15.61 9.59 27.01
N ALA A 20 16.40 9.88 25.98
CA ALA A 20 17.86 9.92 26.06
C ALA A 20 18.34 11.03 27.00
N SER A 21 17.73 12.22 26.96
CA SER A 21 18.02 13.32 27.89
C SER A 21 17.78 12.92 29.35
N ASP A 22 16.68 12.22 29.63
CA ASP A 22 16.37 11.73 30.98
C ASP A 22 17.35 10.66 31.45
N MET A 23 17.72 9.71 30.57
CA MET A 23 18.71 8.68 30.88
C MET A 23 20.10 9.28 31.14
N ILE A 24 20.49 10.31 30.38
CA ILE A 24 21.74 11.05 30.59
C ILE A 24 21.68 11.77 31.95
N LYS A 25 20.60 12.48 32.27
CA LYS A 25 20.43 13.11 33.60
C LYS A 25 20.48 12.09 34.73
N GLU A 26 19.88 10.92 34.56
CA GLU A 26 19.90 9.84 35.55
C GLU A 26 21.31 9.25 35.71
N PHE A 27 22.05 9.07 34.62
CA PHE A 27 23.46 8.65 34.64
C PHE A 27 24.36 9.67 35.35
N TRP A 28 24.18 10.97 35.11
CA TRP A 28 24.96 12.01 35.79
C TRP A 28 24.57 12.21 37.27
N THR A 29 23.43 11.65 37.69
CA THR A 29 22.97 11.72 39.08
C THR A 29 23.15 10.41 39.86
N LYS A 30 23.44 9.29 39.19
CA LYS A 30 23.72 7.98 39.80
C LYS A 30 25.03 7.41 39.27
N ASP A 31 25.97 7.19 40.17
CA ASP A 31 27.37 6.82 39.90
C ASP A 31 27.52 5.59 38.97
N ASN A 32 28.13 5.85 37.81
CA ASN A 32 28.84 4.99 36.83
C ASN A 32 28.62 3.46 36.82
N SER A 33 28.03 2.97 35.71
CA SER A 33 28.62 1.87 34.89
C SER A 33 27.86 1.67 33.56
N GLU A 34 28.62 1.66 32.45
CA GLU A 34 28.29 1.26 31.06
C GLU A 34 26.95 1.74 30.44
N PHE A 35 27.06 2.66 29.49
CA PHE A 35 25.93 3.23 28.75
C PHE A 35 25.95 2.81 27.28
N SER A 36 25.01 1.94 26.88
CA SER A 36 24.66 1.72 25.47
C SER A 36 23.15 1.93 25.32
N ILE A 37 22.75 2.95 24.56
CA ILE A 37 21.33 3.24 24.28
C ILE A 37 20.91 2.40 23.07
N HIS A 38 20.08 1.38 23.29
CA HIS A 38 19.24 0.77 22.26
C HIS A 38 17.79 1.15 22.54
N ILE A 39 17.29 2.21 21.90
CA ILE A 39 15.86 2.56 21.99
C ILE A 39 15.16 2.02 20.73
N MET A 40 14.57 0.83 20.86
CA MET A 40 13.75 0.22 19.80
C MET A 40 12.36 0.86 19.78
N GLY A 41 12.08 1.67 18.76
CA GLY A 41 10.71 2.08 18.42
C GLY A 41 10.05 1.04 17.53
N HIS A 42 8.96 0.40 17.99
CA HIS A 42 8.15 -0.48 17.14
C HIS A 42 7.26 0.35 16.21
N SER A 43 7.59 0.40 14.93
CA SER A 43 6.70 0.97 13.91
C SER A 43 5.77 -0.11 13.37
N THR A 44 4.47 0.14 13.42
CA THR A 44 3.45 -0.66 12.75
C THR A 44 2.75 0.22 11.72
N ASN A 45 2.93 -0.09 10.44
CA ASN A 45 2.20 0.54 9.35
C ASN A 45 1.33 -0.51 8.65
N HIS A 46 0.24 -0.10 8.01
CA HIS A 46 -0.52 -1.01 7.16
C HIS A 46 0.33 -1.43 5.97
N ILE A 47 0.43 -2.76 5.77
CA ILE A 47 1.21 -3.34 4.69
C ILE A 47 0.22 -3.87 3.66
N GLY A 48 0.25 -3.32 2.46
CA GLY A 48 -0.53 -3.82 1.33
C GLY A 48 0.36 -4.42 0.24
N SER A 49 -0.19 -5.37 -0.52
CA SER A 49 0.43 -5.88 -1.74
C SER A 49 -0.36 -5.39 -2.95
N LEU A 50 0.33 -5.12 -4.06
CA LEU A 50 -0.35 -5.05 -5.35
C LEU A 50 -1.05 -6.39 -5.61
N THR A 51 -2.27 -6.31 -6.10
CA THR A 51 -3.01 -7.43 -6.67
C THR A 51 -2.92 -7.43 -8.19
N PRO A 52 -3.25 -8.54 -8.85
CA PRO A 52 -3.51 -8.55 -10.26
C PRO A 52 -4.57 -7.51 -10.61
N THR A 53 -4.33 -6.79 -11.70
CA THR A 53 -5.36 -5.99 -12.35
C THR A 53 -6.37 -6.92 -13.01
N PHE A 54 -7.66 -6.60 -12.88
CA PHE A 54 -8.74 -7.34 -13.52
C PHE A 54 -9.33 -6.55 -14.67
N ILE A 55 -9.33 -7.14 -15.86
CA ILE A 55 -9.83 -6.53 -17.09
C ILE A 55 -11.32 -6.76 -17.19
N VAL A 56 -12.03 -5.78 -17.71
CA VAL A 56 -13.48 -5.85 -17.95
C VAL A 56 -13.84 -5.31 -19.32
N ASN A 57 -14.99 -5.74 -19.84
CA ASN A 57 -15.45 -5.38 -21.18
C ASN A 57 -16.26 -4.07 -21.22
N GLU A 58 -16.79 -3.62 -20.09
CA GLU A 58 -17.64 -2.42 -20.03
C GLU A 58 -16.90 -1.15 -19.57
N THR A 59 -17.36 0.00 -20.06
CA THR A 59 -16.84 1.35 -19.79
C THR A 59 -17.39 1.99 -18.51
N VAL A 60 -17.90 1.19 -17.58
CA VAL A 60 -18.42 1.68 -16.30
C VAL A 60 -17.31 2.30 -15.44
N TRP A 61 -16.06 1.90 -15.69
CA TRP A 61 -14.89 2.35 -14.94
C TRP A 61 -14.31 3.65 -15.48
N TYR A 62 -13.76 4.45 -14.58
CA TYR A 62 -13.20 5.75 -14.91
C TYR A 62 -11.88 5.57 -15.66
N THR A 63 -11.78 6.25 -16.79
CA THR A 63 -10.52 6.52 -17.47
C THR A 63 -10.13 7.98 -17.27
N GLU A 64 -8.84 8.29 -17.33
CA GLU A 64 -8.37 9.66 -17.20
C GLU A 64 -8.97 10.60 -18.27
N LYS A 65 -9.12 10.12 -19.52
CA LYS A 65 -9.78 10.88 -20.60
C LYS A 65 -11.22 11.27 -20.24
N GLN A 66 -11.93 10.43 -19.48
CA GLN A 66 -13.28 10.71 -19.03
C GLN A 66 -13.34 11.69 -17.85
N LEU A 67 -12.29 11.78 -17.03
CA LEU A 67 -12.24 12.70 -15.88
C LEU A 67 -11.91 14.14 -16.30
N TYR A 68 -11.07 14.34 -17.31
CA TYR A 68 -10.56 15.67 -17.70
C TYR A 68 -11.18 16.26 -18.97
N ASN A 69 -12.41 15.86 -19.33
CA ASN A 69 -13.10 16.50 -20.44
C ASN A 69 -13.73 17.85 -20.01
N VAL A 70 -13.87 18.77 -20.96
CA VAL A 70 -14.36 20.14 -20.69
C VAL A 70 -15.77 20.14 -20.06
N TYR A 71 -16.61 19.18 -20.41
CA TYR A 71 -17.97 19.07 -19.87
C TYR A 71 -17.98 18.72 -18.38
N ASP A 72 -17.20 17.73 -17.96
CA ASP A 72 -17.06 17.34 -16.55
C ASP A 72 -16.39 18.44 -15.73
N ILE A 73 -15.40 19.16 -16.29
CA ILE A 73 -14.77 20.33 -15.63
C ILE A 73 -15.81 21.43 -15.39
N LEU A 74 -16.56 21.82 -16.42
CA LEU A 74 -17.57 22.89 -16.30
C LEU A 74 -18.70 22.49 -15.34
N ASN A 75 -19.17 21.24 -15.38
CA ASN A 75 -20.20 20.77 -14.46
C ASN A 75 -19.72 20.78 -13.00
N TYR A 76 -18.46 20.42 -12.76
CA TYR A 76 -17.88 20.46 -11.43
C TYR A 76 -17.72 21.90 -10.95
N THR A 77 -17.15 22.78 -11.77
CA THR A 77 -16.92 24.19 -11.39
C THR A 77 -18.21 24.97 -11.18
N ILE A 78 -19.23 24.77 -12.03
CA ILE A 78 -20.47 25.56 -11.99
C ILE A 78 -21.48 24.97 -11.00
N PHE A 79 -21.64 23.64 -10.98
CA PHE A 79 -22.72 22.99 -10.22
C PHE A 79 -22.23 22.15 -9.05
N GLY A 80 -20.92 21.98 -8.87
CA GLY A 80 -20.36 21.07 -7.87
C GLY A 80 -20.75 19.62 -8.10
N LYS A 81 -21.00 19.23 -9.37
CA LYS A 81 -21.51 17.91 -9.76
C LYS A 81 -20.64 17.30 -10.86
N GLY A 82 -20.75 15.99 -11.02
CA GLY A 82 -20.05 15.26 -12.08
C GLY A 82 -18.88 14.44 -11.55
N ARG A 83 -18.10 13.85 -12.46
CA ARG A 83 -17.13 12.81 -12.10
C ARG A 83 -15.98 13.30 -11.23
N LEU A 84 -15.67 14.60 -11.28
CA LEU A 84 -14.63 15.22 -10.47
C LEU A 84 -15.00 15.39 -8.99
N THR A 85 -16.25 15.08 -8.59
CA THR A 85 -16.61 15.02 -7.15
C THR A 85 -16.14 13.72 -6.50
N VAL A 86 -15.77 12.71 -7.30
CA VAL A 86 -15.27 11.42 -6.81
C VAL A 86 -13.88 11.61 -6.22
N LEU A 87 -13.65 11.00 -5.06
CA LEU A 87 -12.32 10.95 -4.43
C LEU A 87 -11.39 10.11 -5.31
N SER A 88 -10.32 10.73 -5.80
CA SER A 88 -9.39 10.18 -6.80
C SER A 88 -8.75 8.81 -6.44
N SER A 89 -8.78 8.38 -5.18
CA SER A 89 -8.09 7.16 -4.74
C SER A 89 -9.02 6.03 -4.30
N LEU A 90 -9.77 6.15 -3.22
CA LEU A 90 -10.48 5.02 -2.58
C LEU A 90 -11.98 5.26 -2.55
N GLU A 91 -12.74 4.41 -3.24
CA GLU A 91 -14.20 4.48 -3.27
C GLU A 91 -14.88 3.42 -2.41
N THR A 92 -14.31 2.21 -2.38
CA THR A 92 -14.91 1.07 -1.67
C THR A 92 -13.91 0.45 -0.70
N LEU A 93 -14.40 0.21 0.52
CA LEU A 93 -13.70 -0.52 1.56
C LEU A 93 -14.44 -1.82 1.85
N GLY A 94 -13.70 -2.91 1.94
CA GLY A 94 -14.16 -4.20 2.40
C GLY A 94 -13.32 -4.68 3.57
N TYR A 95 -13.91 -5.44 4.47
CA TYR A 95 -13.22 -6.06 5.59
C TYR A 95 -13.54 -7.54 5.61
N VAL A 96 -12.51 -8.37 5.71
CA VAL A 96 -12.65 -9.82 5.61
C VAL A 96 -11.77 -10.48 6.67
N ASN A 97 -12.24 -11.59 7.22
CA ASN A 97 -11.45 -12.46 8.08
C ASN A 97 -10.81 -13.55 7.23
N THR A 98 -9.48 -13.65 7.26
CA THR A 98 -8.81 -14.83 6.73
C THR A 98 -8.93 -15.99 7.70
N LYS A 99 -8.54 -17.20 7.27
CA LYS A 99 -8.49 -18.38 8.15
C LYS A 99 -7.50 -18.25 9.32
N TYR A 100 -6.61 -17.25 9.29
CA TYR A 100 -5.68 -16.96 10.37
C TYR A 100 -6.24 -15.95 11.37
N ALA A 101 -7.38 -15.31 11.06
CA ALA A 101 -8.09 -14.46 11.99
C ALA A 101 -8.65 -15.31 13.14
N ASN A 102 -8.54 -14.80 14.36
CA ASN A 102 -9.18 -15.41 15.51
C ASN A 102 -10.69 -15.09 15.45
N ALA A 103 -11.53 -16.12 15.36
CA ALA A 103 -12.98 -15.95 15.26
C ALA A 103 -13.62 -15.35 16.54
N SER A 104 -12.92 -15.38 17.67
CA SER A 104 -13.37 -14.75 18.92
C SER A 104 -13.11 -13.24 18.95
N ASP A 105 -12.27 -12.73 18.06
CA ASP A 105 -11.96 -11.30 17.98
C ASP A 105 -13.07 -10.55 17.23
N ASP A 106 -13.37 -9.32 17.64
CA ASP A 106 -14.43 -8.47 17.07
C ASP A 106 -13.96 -7.62 15.88
N PHE A 107 -12.75 -7.88 15.37
CA PHE A 107 -12.12 -7.10 14.32
C PHE A 107 -11.57 -7.97 13.18
N PRO A 108 -11.49 -7.41 11.96
CA PRO A 108 -10.88 -8.07 10.81
C PRO A 108 -9.36 -8.04 10.82
N ASP A 109 -8.75 -9.05 10.20
CA ASP A 109 -7.30 -9.10 9.96
C ASP A 109 -6.91 -8.52 8.58
N LEU A 110 -7.86 -8.47 7.64
CA LEU A 110 -7.66 -7.99 6.28
C LEU A 110 -8.65 -6.87 5.90
N GLY A 111 -8.11 -5.79 5.33
CA GLY A 111 -8.87 -4.75 4.65
C GLY A 111 -8.66 -4.83 3.14
N LEU A 112 -9.70 -4.50 2.37
CA LEU A 112 -9.74 -4.49 0.92
C LEU A 112 -10.09 -3.07 0.46
N TYR A 113 -9.21 -2.48 -0.33
CA TYR A 113 -9.28 -1.07 -0.72
C TYR A 113 -9.40 -0.99 -2.23
N SER A 114 -10.60 -0.70 -2.73
CA SER A 114 -10.83 -0.57 -4.17
C SER A 114 -10.48 0.83 -4.66
N PHE A 115 -9.74 0.88 -5.75
CA PHE A 115 -9.58 2.13 -6.50
C PHE A 115 -10.79 2.39 -7.40
N VAL A 116 -10.98 3.67 -7.75
CA VAL A 116 -11.95 4.16 -8.77
C VAL A 116 -11.58 3.72 -10.20
N GLY A 117 -10.48 2.97 -10.33
CA GLY A 117 -9.98 2.36 -11.56
C GLY A 117 -8.91 1.31 -11.23
N SER A 118 -7.85 1.28 -12.03
CA SER A 118 -6.68 0.43 -11.81
C SER A 118 -5.40 1.21 -12.06
N PHE A 119 -4.25 0.54 -11.91
CA PHE A 119 -2.93 1.11 -12.12
C PHE A 119 -2.69 1.60 -13.55
N ASN A 120 -3.50 1.17 -14.53
CA ASN A 120 -3.43 1.63 -15.91
C ASN A 120 -4.40 2.77 -16.26
N THR A 121 -5.21 3.26 -15.31
CA THR A 121 -6.27 4.24 -15.57
C THR A 121 -5.75 5.58 -16.12
N ASP A 122 -4.51 5.94 -15.80
CA ASP A 122 -3.84 7.17 -16.23
C ASP A 122 -3.02 7.01 -17.52
N ASN A 123 -3.13 5.86 -18.18
CA ASN A 123 -2.41 5.52 -19.39
C ASN A 123 -0.89 5.80 -19.34
N GLY A 124 -0.27 5.61 -18.17
CA GLY A 124 1.19 5.63 -17.99
C GLY A 124 1.79 7.00 -17.74
N ARG A 125 0.98 7.99 -17.36
CA ARG A 125 1.48 9.34 -17.08
C ARG A 125 2.27 9.43 -15.78
N ASN A 126 1.63 9.15 -14.64
CA ASN A 126 2.18 9.41 -13.30
C ASN A 126 1.91 8.30 -12.28
N LEU A 127 0.87 7.48 -12.44
CA LEU A 127 0.44 6.49 -11.45
C LEU A 127 1.51 5.42 -11.23
N TRP A 128 2.26 5.05 -12.27
CA TRP A 128 3.42 4.17 -12.13
C TRP A 128 4.50 4.73 -11.19
N ARG A 129 4.74 6.06 -11.21
CA ARG A 129 5.69 6.73 -10.29
C ARG A 129 5.16 6.75 -8.88
N VAL A 130 3.87 7.06 -8.72
CA VAL A 130 3.20 7.09 -7.40
C VAL A 130 3.23 5.70 -6.74
N LEU A 131 3.13 4.65 -7.54
CA LEU A 131 3.23 3.26 -7.09
C LEU A 131 4.68 2.75 -6.99
N GLY A 132 5.70 3.55 -7.33
CA GLY A 132 7.09 3.08 -7.32
C GLY A 132 7.40 1.96 -8.31
N LEU A 133 6.62 1.83 -9.40
CA LEU A 133 6.89 0.85 -10.45
C LEU A 133 7.98 1.36 -11.39
N LYS A 134 8.85 0.46 -11.90
CA LYS A 134 9.70 0.79 -13.05
C LYS A 134 8.85 0.98 -14.31
N ARG A 135 9.29 1.85 -15.21
CA ARG A 135 8.58 2.14 -16.47
C ARG A 135 8.46 0.89 -17.34
N GLU A 136 9.51 0.08 -17.39
CA GLU A 136 9.55 -1.18 -18.15
C GLU A 136 8.53 -2.18 -17.59
N THR A 137 8.43 -2.26 -16.26
CA THR A 137 7.46 -3.11 -15.56
C THR A 137 6.03 -2.66 -15.85
N TYR A 138 5.77 -1.35 -15.77
CA TYR A 138 4.48 -0.78 -16.14
C TYR A 138 4.12 -1.08 -17.59
N GLU A 139 5.06 -0.83 -18.51
CA GLU A 139 4.83 -1.02 -19.94
C GLU A 139 4.60 -2.50 -20.28
N ALA A 140 5.34 -3.42 -19.66
CA ALA A 140 5.12 -4.85 -19.84
C ALA A 140 3.70 -5.28 -19.42
N LEU A 141 3.18 -4.72 -18.32
CA LEU A 141 1.87 -5.07 -17.76
C LEU A 141 0.69 -4.43 -18.50
N PHE A 142 0.87 -3.21 -19.02
CA PHE A 142 -0.24 -2.35 -19.45
C PHE A 142 -0.10 -1.76 -20.86
N ASN A 143 1.12 -1.58 -21.40
CA ASN A 143 1.34 -0.88 -22.68
C ASN A 143 1.01 -1.72 -23.93
N LYS A 144 0.79 -3.04 -23.77
CA LYS A 144 0.34 -3.90 -24.88
C LYS A 144 -1.17 -3.80 -25.17
N ARG A 145 -1.95 -3.06 -24.38
CA ARG A 145 -3.41 -3.00 -24.55
C ARG A 145 -3.96 -1.58 -24.65
N ASP A 146 -4.37 -1.28 -25.89
CA ASP A 146 -5.29 -0.24 -26.37
C ASP A 146 -4.90 1.22 -26.10
N GLU A 147 -4.69 1.99 -27.18
CA GLU A 147 -4.48 3.44 -27.18
C GLU A 147 -5.67 4.22 -26.55
N ASN A 148 -6.80 3.53 -26.35
CA ASN A 148 -7.99 4.03 -25.68
C ASN A 148 -8.08 3.70 -24.18
N GLY A 149 -7.13 2.93 -23.64
CA GLY A 149 -7.14 2.46 -22.25
C GLY A 149 -8.01 1.21 -22.07
N THR A 150 -7.48 0.20 -21.38
CA THR A 150 -8.24 -1.01 -21.02
C THR A 150 -9.02 -0.75 -19.74
N ASN A 151 -10.35 -0.88 -19.80
CA ASN A 151 -11.19 -0.81 -18.60
C ASN A 151 -10.78 -1.93 -17.65
N SER A 152 -10.46 -1.56 -16.42
CA SER A 152 -10.02 -2.52 -15.42
C SER A 152 -10.24 -1.99 -14.02
N TRP A 153 -10.25 -2.90 -13.07
CA TRP A 153 -10.39 -2.60 -11.65
C TRP A 153 -9.32 -3.31 -10.85
N THR A 154 -9.01 -2.77 -9.67
CA THR A 154 -8.04 -3.37 -8.76
C THR A 154 -8.39 -3.08 -7.32
N VAL A 155 -8.14 -4.06 -6.46
CA VAL A 155 -8.39 -3.99 -5.01
C VAL A 155 -7.09 -4.24 -4.29
N LEU A 156 -6.62 -3.31 -3.47
CA LEU A 156 -5.46 -3.52 -2.62
C LEU A 156 -5.86 -4.24 -1.33
N PRO A 157 -5.34 -5.45 -1.07
CA PRO A 157 -5.38 -6.04 0.26
C PRO A 157 -4.38 -5.32 1.15
N MET A 158 -4.81 -4.93 2.34
CA MET A 158 -3.95 -4.40 3.39
C MET A 158 -4.09 -5.20 4.68
N LEU A 159 -2.96 -5.54 5.28
CA LEU A 159 -2.90 -6.11 6.62
C LEU A 159 -3.29 -5.04 7.63
N LEU A 160 -4.37 -5.31 8.37
CA LEU A 160 -4.84 -4.39 9.40
C LEU A 160 -4.01 -4.50 10.67
N ARG A 161 -3.47 -5.69 10.93
CA ARG A 161 -2.68 -6.01 12.13
C ARG A 161 -1.45 -6.83 11.79
N PRO A 162 -0.48 -6.25 11.05
CA PRO A 162 0.76 -6.96 10.73
C PRO A 162 1.48 -7.35 12.02
N LYS A 163 2.13 -8.51 11.99
CA LYS A 163 2.95 -9.06 13.06
C LYS A 163 4.41 -8.61 12.92
N SER A 164 4.85 -8.28 11.71
CA SER A 164 6.16 -7.70 11.45
C SER A 164 6.35 -6.40 12.24
N ARG A 165 7.58 -6.15 12.71
CA ARG A 165 7.93 -4.98 13.52
C ARG A 165 9.18 -4.33 12.98
N GLY A 166 9.06 -3.05 12.64
CA GLY A 166 10.20 -2.23 12.28
C GLY A 166 10.91 -1.62 13.49
N VAL A 167 12.10 -1.12 13.24
CA VAL A 167 12.94 -0.34 14.17
C VAL A 167 13.16 1.04 13.57
N ILE A 168 13.12 2.08 14.41
CA ILE A 168 13.55 3.43 14.06
C ILE A 168 14.75 3.75 14.93
N GLU A 169 15.86 4.13 14.30
CA GLU A 169 17.11 4.49 14.95
C GLU A 169 17.48 5.93 14.64
N LEU A 170 18.17 6.58 15.57
CA LEU A 170 18.75 7.89 15.31
C LEU A 170 19.93 7.75 14.35
N ARG A 171 19.95 8.57 13.30
CA ARG A 171 21.10 8.67 12.40
C ARG A 171 22.28 9.37 13.09
N SER A 172 21.98 10.41 13.84
CA SER A 172 22.92 11.27 14.55
C SER A 172 22.24 11.90 15.77
N ASP A 173 22.97 12.74 16.49
CA ASP A 173 22.47 13.58 17.57
C ASP A 173 21.82 14.90 17.08
N ASP A 174 21.85 15.18 15.78
CA ASP A 174 21.16 16.34 15.19
C ASP A 174 19.66 16.04 15.03
N PRO A 175 18.75 16.78 15.70
CA PRO A 175 17.30 16.57 15.57
C PRO A 175 16.74 16.91 14.18
N PHE A 176 17.51 17.57 13.30
CA PHE A 176 17.13 17.83 11.91
C PHE A 176 17.51 16.70 10.97
N ASP A 177 18.35 15.77 11.40
CA ASP A 177 18.68 14.59 10.61
C ASP A 177 17.52 13.60 10.59
N HIS A 178 17.20 13.12 9.39
CA HIS A 178 16.17 12.10 9.23
C HIS A 178 16.62 10.78 9.89
N PRO A 179 15.75 10.16 10.70
CA PRO A 179 16.08 8.90 11.36
C PRO A 179 16.27 7.78 10.34
N LEU A 180 16.98 6.74 10.77
CA LEU A 180 17.06 5.49 10.03
C LEU A 180 15.78 4.70 10.33
N ILE A 181 15.03 4.35 9.29
CA ILE A 181 13.77 3.62 9.42
C ILE A 181 13.95 2.25 8.78
N TYR A 182 13.92 1.21 9.62
CA TYR A 182 14.01 -0.19 9.23
C TYR A 182 12.65 -0.84 9.44
N PRO A 183 11.73 -0.80 8.47
CA PRO A 183 10.35 -1.21 8.71
C PRO A 183 10.17 -2.74 8.89
N ASN A 184 11.12 -3.55 8.41
CA ASN A 184 11.08 -5.03 8.45
C ASN A 184 9.73 -5.61 8.01
N TYR A 185 9.12 -5.00 7.00
CA TYR A 185 7.84 -5.44 6.49
C TYR A 185 7.93 -6.87 5.93
N LEU A 186 6.87 -7.66 6.13
CA LEU A 186 6.77 -9.06 5.68
C LEU A 186 7.82 -10.01 6.28
N ASP A 187 8.52 -9.59 7.33
CA ASP A 187 9.47 -10.43 8.08
C ASP A 187 8.75 -11.59 8.80
N HIS A 188 7.57 -11.31 9.38
CA HIS A 188 6.80 -12.34 10.04
C HIS A 188 6.01 -13.20 9.02
N PRO A 189 6.13 -14.54 9.04
CA PRO A 189 5.55 -15.41 8.00
C PRO A 189 4.02 -15.34 7.92
N LEU A 190 3.34 -15.06 9.03
CA LEU A 190 1.87 -14.86 9.03
C LEU A 190 1.43 -13.67 8.18
N ASP A 191 2.22 -12.59 8.11
CA ASP A 191 1.85 -11.41 7.32
C ASP A 191 1.75 -11.78 5.84
N VAL A 192 2.72 -12.56 5.37
CA VAL A 192 2.73 -13.01 3.98
C VAL A 192 1.67 -14.07 3.74
N ALA A 193 1.44 -14.98 4.69
CA ALA A 193 0.39 -15.98 4.60
C ALA A 193 -1.00 -15.34 4.51
N THR A 194 -1.29 -14.30 5.30
CA THR A 194 -2.55 -13.55 5.24
C THR A 194 -2.71 -12.84 3.91
N LEU A 195 -1.65 -12.23 3.35
CA LEU A 195 -1.69 -11.62 2.01
C LEU A 195 -1.94 -12.66 0.91
N VAL A 196 -1.36 -13.86 0.99
CA VAL A 196 -1.66 -14.96 0.05
C VAL A 196 -3.15 -15.30 0.05
N GLU A 197 -3.76 -15.41 1.24
CA GLU A 197 -5.20 -15.71 1.33
C GLU A 197 -6.06 -14.55 0.82
N ALA A 198 -5.63 -13.31 1.03
CA ALA A 198 -6.27 -12.14 0.45
C ALA A 198 -6.29 -12.20 -1.08
N MET A 199 -5.17 -12.55 -1.70
CA MET A 199 -5.06 -12.67 -3.16
C MET A 199 -6.01 -13.75 -3.72
N LYS A 200 -6.05 -14.91 -3.07
CA LYS A 200 -7.00 -15.99 -3.44
C LYS A 200 -8.44 -15.51 -3.32
N PHE A 201 -8.77 -14.83 -2.22
CA PHE A 201 -10.10 -14.28 -2.02
C PHE A 201 -10.49 -13.29 -3.12
N ILE A 202 -9.59 -12.37 -3.52
CA ILE A 202 -9.87 -11.37 -4.56
C ILE A 202 -10.03 -12.04 -5.94
N ILE A 203 -9.26 -13.08 -6.24
CA ILE A 203 -9.43 -13.88 -7.47
C ILE A 203 -10.78 -14.60 -7.48
N GLU A 204 -11.24 -15.13 -6.35
CA GLU A 204 -12.58 -15.72 -6.26
C GLU A 204 -13.69 -14.67 -6.31
N LEU A 205 -13.46 -13.48 -5.72
CA LEU A 205 -14.36 -12.34 -5.81
C LEU A 205 -14.59 -11.95 -7.27
N SER A 206 -13.54 -11.90 -8.10
CA SER A 206 -13.66 -11.58 -9.53
C SER A 206 -14.54 -12.57 -10.30
N LYS A 207 -14.67 -13.82 -9.80
CA LYS A 207 -15.48 -14.88 -10.41
C LYS A 207 -16.95 -14.88 -9.95
N THR A 208 -17.35 -13.98 -9.07
CA THR A 208 -18.73 -13.86 -8.61
C THR A 208 -19.65 -13.34 -9.74
N ALA A 209 -20.95 -13.67 -9.67
CA ALA A 209 -21.92 -13.26 -10.70
C ALA A 209 -21.96 -11.73 -10.96
N PRO A 210 -21.89 -10.84 -9.94
CA PRO A 210 -21.86 -9.40 -10.15
C PRO A 210 -20.63 -8.86 -10.88
N LEU A 211 -19.48 -9.53 -10.80
CA LEU A 211 -18.26 -9.12 -11.52
C LEU A 211 -18.13 -9.84 -12.87
N LYS A 212 -18.59 -11.09 -12.97
CA LYS A 212 -18.65 -11.83 -14.24
C LYS A 212 -19.54 -11.17 -15.29
N ARG A 213 -20.65 -10.51 -14.89
CA ARG A 213 -21.49 -9.75 -15.85
C ARG A 213 -20.71 -8.67 -16.62
N TYR A 214 -19.63 -8.16 -16.05
CA TYR A 214 -18.76 -7.16 -16.70
C TYR A 214 -17.60 -7.79 -17.49
N GLY A 215 -17.54 -9.12 -17.60
CA GLY A 215 -16.43 -9.83 -18.22
C GLY A 215 -15.13 -9.73 -17.41
N SER A 216 -15.24 -9.66 -16.08
CA SER A 216 -14.08 -9.54 -15.19
C SER A 216 -13.17 -10.75 -15.27
N GLU A 217 -11.95 -10.54 -15.76
CA GLU A 217 -10.92 -11.57 -15.87
C GLU A 217 -9.57 -11.06 -15.35
N VAL A 218 -8.76 -11.95 -14.75
CA VAL A 218 -7.41 -11.60 -14.31
C VAL A 218 -6.59 -11.18 -15.53
N ASN A 219 -5.78 -10.12 -15.43
CA ASN A 219 -4.84 -9.76 -16.48
C ASN A 219 -3.90 -10.96 -16.75
N PRO A 220 -3.95 -11.59 -17.95
CA PRO A 220 -3.17 -12.79 -18.24
C PRO A 220 -1.67 -12.52 -18.38
N ILE A 221 -1.24 -11.25 -18.41
CA ILE A 221 0.17 -10.90 -18.48
C ILE A 221 0.79 -11.16 -17.10
N PRO A 222 1.74 -12.12 -16.99
CA PRO A 222 2.42 -12.35 -15.73
C PRO A 222 3.30 -11.15 -15.38
N PHE A 223 3.54 -10.97 -14.09
CA PHE A 223 4.43 -9.93 -13.63
C PHE A 223 5.86 -10.23 -14.10
N PRO A 224 6.61 -9.29 -14.70
CA PRO A 224 7.96 -9.56 -15.23
C PRO A 224 8.87 -10.18 -14.18
N GLY A 225 9.49 -11.33 -14.43
CA GLY A 225 10.29 -12.19 -13.54
C GLY A 225 9.49 -13.12 -12.60
N CYS A 226 8.18 -13.21 -12.82
CA CYS A 226 7.26 -14.13 -12.14
C CYS A 226 6.43 -14.91 -13.17
N GLU A 227 7.02 -15.19 -14.34
CA GLU A 227 6.37 -15.87 -15.46
C GLU A 227 6.00 -17.32 -15.12
N ASN A 228 6.85 -17.98 -14.33
CA ASN A 228 6.68 -19.40 -13.95
C ASN A 228 6.09 -19.58 -12.54
N THR A 229 5.62 -18.50 -11.89
CA THR A 229 5.05 -18.57 -10.55
C THR A 229 3.54 -18.39 -10.58
N PRO A 230 2.77 -19.22 -9.84
CA PRO A 230 1.33 -19.02 -9.68
C PRO A 230 1.01 -17.61 -9.19
N GLU A 231 -0.15 -17.08 -9.58
CA GLU A 231 -0.58 -15.70 -9.27
C GLU A 231 -0.57 -15.36 -7.77
N TRP A 232 -0.84 -16.34 -6.92
CA TRP A 232 -0.89 -16.23 -5.47
C TRP A 232 0.41 -16.68 -4.77
N ALA A 233 1.46 -17.03 -5.54
CA ALA A 233 2.67 -17.60 -4.96
C ALA A 233 3.48 -16.58 -4.14
N LEU A 234 4.06 -17.07 -3.04
CA LEU A 234 4.88 -16.28 -2.13
C LEU A 234 5.98 -15.45 -2.82
N PRO A 235 6.77 -16.00 -3.78
CA PRO A 235 7.79 -15.22 -4.47
C PRO A 235 7.21 -14.05 -5.27
N ARG A 236 5.99 -14.20 -5.78
CA ARG A 236 5.29 -13.14 -6.52
C ARG A 236 4.82 -12.03 -5.59
N ILE A 237 4.26 -12.36 -4.42
CA ILE A 237 3.83 -11.37 -3.42
C ILE A 237 5.02 -10.59 -2.86
N GLN A 238 6.09 -11.29 -2.46
CA GLN A 238 7.32 -10.64 -1.99
C GLN A 238 7.92 -9.74 -3.06
N ARG A 239 7.91 -10.16 -4.33
CA ARG A 239 8.44 -9.35 -5.43
C ARG A 239 7.57 -8.15 -5.77
N LEU A 240 6.25 -8.32 -5.82
CA LEU A 240 5.30 -7.21 -5.98
C LEU A 240 5.50 -6.17 -4.89
N TRP A 241 5.65 -6.64 -3.65
CA TRP A 241 5.88 -5.77 -2.50
C TRP A 241 7.26 -5.09 -2.53
N TRP A 242 8.31 -5.82 -2.93
CA TRP A 242 9.67 -5.29 -3.04
C TRP A 242 9.80 -4.21 -4.11
N ILE A 243 9.16 -4.39 -5.26
CA ILE A 243 9.16 -3.41 -6.36
C ILE A 243 8.50 -2.10 -5.91
N LEU A 244 7.34 -2.18 -5.24
CA LEU A 244 6.67 -1.00 -4.68
C LEU A 244 7.48 -0.26 -3.63
N SER A 245 8.22 -1.01 -2.80
CA SER A 245 8.76 -0.48 -1.55
C SER A 245 10.23 -0.05 -1.66
N PHE A 246 10.99 -0.64 -2.58
CA PHE A 246 12.45 -0.51 -2.57
C PHE A 246 13.11 -0.34 -3.94
N GLU A 247 12.43 -0.55 -5.07
CA GLU A 247 13.00 -0.21 -6.39
C GLU A 247 12.88 1.29 -6.73
N TYR A 248 13.10 2.15 -5.72
CA TYR A 248 13.44 3.56 -5.90
C TYR A 248 14.96 3.73 -5.98
N THR A 249 15.59 3.01 -6.91
CA THR A 249 17.01 3.18 -7.21
C THR A 249 17.21 3.05 -8.72
N GLU A 250 17.01 4.15 -9.42
CA GLU A 250 18.07 4.98 -10.04
C GLU A 250 17.47 6.27 -10.63
#